data_AF-A0A6L6UD47-F1
#
_entry.id   AF-A0A6L6UD47-F1
#
_cell.length_a   1.000
_cell.length_b   1.000
_cell.length_c   1.000
_cell.angle_alpha   90.00
_cell.angle_beta   90.00
_cell.angle_gamma   90.00
#
_symmetry.space_group_name_H-M   'P 1'
#
loop_
_entity.id
_entity.type
_entity.pdbx_description
1 polymer ?
#
loop_
_entity_poly.entity_id
_entity_poly.type
_entity_poly.pdbx_seq_one_letter_code
_entity_poly.pdbx_strand_id
1 'polypeptide(L)'
;MSTVSKDRIDVRISKEQKEFVKYASELRGFKNLSEFVVYCINTEANNIVKDNNLIVKTLEDKKIFLNAILNPPSPNERLKRAQLNYKKFKETNGFKNNDARK
;
A
#
# COMPACT_ATOMS: atom_id res chain seq x y z
N MET A 1 17.09 -13.00 18.44
CA MET A 1 16.36 -11.70 18.47
C MET A 1 16.91 -10.85 17.34
N SER A 2 16.13 -10.54 16.31
CA SER A 2 16.59 -9.69 15.20
C SER A 2 16.83 -8.28 15.75
N THR A 3 18.06 -7.80 15.64
CA THR A 3 18.43 -6.45 16.04
C THR A 3 17.70 -5.44 15.15
N VAL A 4 16.97 -4.50 15.75
CA VAL A 4 16.36 -3.39 15.01
C VAL A 4 17.50 -2.50 14.50
N SER A 5 17.77 -2.57 13.19
CA SER A 5 18.72 -1.68 12.54
C SER A 5 18.22 -0.25 12.63
N LYS A 6 19.01 0.65 13.23
CA LYS A 6 18.71 2.08 13.31
C LYS A 6 19.44 2.80 12.19
N ASP A 7 18.71 3.67 11.49
CA ASP A 7 19.26 4.49 10.41
C ASP A 7 18.99 5.99 10.66
N ARG A 8 19.63 6.87 9.87
CA ARG A 8 19.58 8.32 10.04
C ARG A 8 19.07 9.03 8.80
N ILE A 9 18.40 10.15 9.04
CA ILE A 9 17.96 11.09 8.00
C ILE A 9 18.82 12.35 8.15
N ASP A 10 19.69 12.60 7.18
CA ASP A 10 20.57 13.78 7.16
C ASP A 10 19.92 14.92 6.39
N VAL A 11 19.32 15.88 7.11
CA VAL A 11 18.66 17.05 6.52
C VAL A 11 19.18 18.34 7.15
N ARG A 12 19.50 19.31 6.30
CA ARG A 12 19.81 20.69 6.71
C ARG A 12 18.58 21.56 6.52
N ILE A 13 18.21 22.30 7.55
CA ILE A 13 17.11 23.26 7.54
C ILE A 13 17.60 24.64 7.95
N SER A 14 16.88 25.69 7.54
CA SER A 14 17.19 27.06 7.98
C SER A 14 16.91 27.23 9.48
N LYS A 15 17.48 28.29 10.07
CA LYS A 15 17.20 28.65 11.47
C LYS A 15 15.71 28.95 11.67
N GLU A 16 15.11 29.69 10.75
CA GLU A 16 13.68 30.03 10.75
C GLU A 16 12.79 28.79 10.71
N GLN A 17 13.09 27.83 9.83
CA GLN A 17 12.37 26.56 9.77
C GLN A 17 12.49 25.80 11.10
N LYS A 18 13.69 25.75 11.69
CA LYS A 18 13.89 25.09 12.99
C LYS A 18 13.05 25.73 14.10
N GLU A 19 13.00 27.06 14.15
CA GLU A 19 12.23 27.80 15.15
C GLU A 19 10.73 27.58 14.97
N PHE A 20 10.23 27.63 13.73
CA PHE A 20 8.84 27.35 13.41
C PHE A 20 8.43 25.91 13.80
N VAL A 21 9.22 24.91 13.40
CA VAL A 21 8.93 23.51 13.72
C VAL A 21 9.00 23.27 15.24
N LYS A 22 9.93 23.93 15.94
CA LYS A 22 10.01 23.89 17.41
C LYS A 22 8.75 24.45 18.04
N TYR A 23 8.29 25.62 17.62
CA TYR A 23 7.06 26.21 18.14
C TYR A 23 5.85 25.30 17.89
N ALA A 24 5.72 24.74 16.67
CA ALA A 24 4.66 23.78 16.36
C ALA A 24 4.72 22.52 17.25
N SER A 25 5.93 22.04 17.58
CA SER A 25 6.13 20.89 18.46
C SER A 25 5.66 21.16 19.89
N GLU A 26 5.91 22.37 20.40
CA GLU A 26 5.48 22.82 21.73
C GLU A 26 3.95 22.92 21.80
N LEU A 27 3.32 23.52 20.78
CA LEU A 27 1.86 23.59 20.67
C LEU A 27 1.19 22.21 20.64
N ARG A 28 1.83 21.22 20.01
CA ARG A 28 1.34 19.83 19.99
C ARG A 28 1.68 19.03 21.25
N GLY A 29 2.45 19.60 22.19
CA GLY A 29 2.79 18.97 23.46
C GLY A 29 3.92 17.94 23.38
N PHE A 30 4.75 17.99 22.34
CA PHE A 30 5.90 17.08 22.21
C PHE A 30 7.03 17.51 23.16
N LYS A 31 7.68 16.52 23.79
CA LYS A 31 8.80 16.75 24.72
C LYS A 31 10.11 17.06 23.99
N ASN A 32 10.25 16.60 22.75
CA ASN A 32 11.47 16.81 21.96
C ASN A 32 11.15 17.03 20.47
N LEU A 33 11.97 17.86 19.83
CA LEU A 33 11.79 18.26 18.44
C LEU A 33 11.98 17.08 17.46
N SER A 34 12.90 16.17 17.76
CA SER A 34 13.19 15.03 16.88
C SER A 34 12.03 14.05 16.78
N GLU A 35 11.37 13.76 17.90
CA GLU A 35 10.17 12.93 18.00
C GLU A 35 9.01 13.57 17.26
N PHE A 36 8.84 14.88 17.38
CA PHE A 36 7.86 15.62 16.59
C PHE A 36 8.13 15.50 15.08
N VAL A 37 9.38 15.69 14.65
CA VAL A 37 9.76 15.55 13.24
C VAL A 37 9.50 14.13 12.73
N VAL A 38 9.90 13.10 13.49
CA VAL A 38 9.65 11.69 13.14
C VAL A 38 8.15 11.41 13.08
N TYR A 39 7.36 11.93 14.02
CA TYR A 39 5.90 11.82 14.02
C TYR A 39 5.29 12.45 12.77
N CYS A 40 5.67 13.67 12.41
CA CYS A 40 5.16 14.37 11.24
C CYS A 40 5.50 13.63 9.94
N ILE A 41 6.76 13.22 9.76
CA ILE A 41 7.20 12.51 8.56
C ILE A 41 6.46 11.17 8.42
N ASN A 42 6.33 10.40 9.51
CA ASN A 42 5.59 9.14 9.49
C ASN A 42 4.09 9.35 9.22
N THR A 43 3.49 10.40 9.78
CA THR A 43 2.07 10.70 9.55
C THR A 43 1.83 11.02 8.08
N GLU A 44 2.64 11.90 7.51
CA GLU A 44 2.50 12.30 6.12
C GLU A 44 2.81 11.15 5.16
N ALA A 45 3.89 10.39 5.40
CA ALA A 45 4.20 9.20 4.61
C ALA A 45 3.07 8.17 4.64
N ASN A 46 2.46 7.94 5.80
CA ASN A 46 1.30 7.04 5.90
C ASN A 46 0.10 7.56 5.12
N ASN A 47 -0.18 8.87 5.14
CA ASN A 47 -1.26 9.46 4.37
C ASN A 47 -1.02 9.29 2.87
N ILE A 48 0.19 9.60 2.39
CA ILE A 48 0.57 9.41 0.98
C ILE A 48 0.40 7.95 0.55
N VAL A 49 0.90 7.00 1.34
CA VAL A 49 0.79 5.56 1.01
C VAL A 49 -0.67 5.11 1.01
N LYS A 50 -1.46 5.52 2.00
CA LYS A 50 -2.89 5.20 2.05
C LYS A 50 -3.62 5.77 0.84
N ASP A 51 -3.39 7.03 0.51
CA ASP A 51 -4.05 7.72 -0.59
C ASP A 51 -3.72 7.12 -1.96
N ASN A 52 -2.51 6.59 -2.13
CA ASN A 52 -2.11 5.86 -3.33
C ASN A 52 -2.70 4.44 -3.39
N ASN A 53 -2.82 3.76 -2.26
CA ASN A 53 -3.30 2.37 -2.21
C ASN A 53 -4.83 2.24 -2.19
N LEU A 54 -5.56 3.35 -2.04
CA LEU A 54 -7.02 3.35 -2.11
C LEU A 54 -7.49 3.25 -3.58
N ILE A 55 -7.75 2.00 -4.00
CA ILE A 55 -8.33 1.67 -5.33
C ILE A 55 -9.70 2.33 -5.55
N VAL A 56 -10.42 2.59 -4.47
CA VAL A 56 -11.81 3.07 -4.49
C VAL A 56 -11.89 4.46 -3.84
N LYS A 57 -11.27 5.44 -4.50
CA LYS A 57 -11.07 6.78 -3.93
C LYS A 57 -12.30 7.67 -4.08
N THR A 58 -12.93 7.68 -5.26
CA THR A 58 -14.09 8.56 -5.52
C THR A 58 -15.38 7.94 -5.01
N LEU A 59 -16.42 8.78 -4.82
CA LEU A 59 -17.75 8.29 -4.48
C LEU A 59 -18.31 7.39 -5.59
N GLU A 60 -17.97 7.67 -6.84
CA GLU A 60 -18.41 6.88 -8.00
C GLU A 60 -17.75 5.51 -8.02
N ASP A 61 -16.43 5.43 -7.78
CA ASP A 61 -15.73 4.15 -7.65
C ASP A 61 -16.37 3.30 -6.55
N LYS A 62 -16.73 3.92 -5.42
CA LYS A 62 -17.39 3.23 -4.30
C LYS A 62 -18.73 2.65 -4.72
N LYS A 63 -19.54 3.40 -5.47
CA LYS A 63 -20.82 2.92 -5.99
C LYS A 63 -20.62 1.76 -6.96
N ILE A 64 -19.70 1.88 -7.92
CA ILE A 64 -19.41 0.82 -8.89
C ILE A 64 -18.94 -0.44 -8.17
N PHE A 65 -18.02 -0.29 -7.20
CA PHE A 65 -17.50 -1.41 -6.42
C PHE A 65 -18.58 -2.09 -5.57
N LEU A 66 -19.36 -1.32 -4.80
CA LEU A 66 -20.48 -1.85 -4.01
C LEU A 66 -21.52 -2.54 -4.90
N ASN A 67 -21.87 -1.92 -6.04
CA ASN A 67 -22.81 -2.51 -6.98
C ASN A 67 -22.27 -3.84 -7.55
N ALA A 68 -20.98 -3.93 -7.87
CA ALA A 68 -20.37 -5.17 -8.35
C ALA A 68 -20.35 -6.28 -7.27
N ILE A 69 -20.29 -5.94 -5.98
CA ILE A 69 -20.39 -6.92 -4.88
C ILE A 69 -21.84 -7.35 -4.64
N LEU A 70 -22.76 -6.40 -4.57
CA LEU A 70 -24.17 -6.65 -4.25
C LEU A 70 -24.95 -7.25 -5.43
N ASN A 71 -24.59 -6.85 -6.65
CA ASN A 71 -25.18 -7.28 -7.90
C ASN A 71 -24.08 -7.78 -8.86
N PRO A 72 -23.47 -8.95 -8.57
CA PRO A 72 -22.35 -9.46 -9.35
C PRO A 72 -22.76 -9.66 -10.82
N PRO A 73 -22.08 -8.99 -11.78
CA PRO A 73 -22.43 -9.11 -13.19
C PRO A 73 -22.06 -10.50 -13.72
N SER A 74 -22.82 -10.96 -14.72
CA SER A 74 -22.46 -12.21 -15.42
C SER A 74 -21.12 -12.09 -16.13
N PRO A 75 -20.28 -13.14 -16.15
CA PRO A 75 -19.01 -13.13 -16.88
C PRO A 75 -19.21 -12.82 -18.36
N ASN A 76 -18.42 -11.90 -18.92
CA ASN A 76 -18.45 -11.62 -20.35
C ASN A 76 -17.75 -12.73 -21.16
N GLU A 77 -17.95 -12.73 -22.48
CA GLU A 77 -17.39 -13.73 -23.39
C GLU A 77 -15.86 -13.77 -23.42
N ARG A 78 -15.18 -12.66 -23.09
CA ARG A 78 -13.71 -12.63 -22.98
C ARG A 78 -13.25 -13.39 -21.74
N LEU A 79 -13.92 -13.20 -20.60
CA LEU A 79 -13.62 -13.86 -19.34
C LEU A 79 -13.91 -15.37 -19.41
N LYS A 80 -15.03 -15.76 -20.03
CA LYS A 80 -15.34 -17.17 -20.31
C LYS A 80 -14.25 -17.85 -21.14
N ARG A 81 -13.80 -17.20 -22.21
CA ARG A 81 -12.67 -17.70 -23.04
C ARG A 81 -11.36 -17.79 -22.26
N ALA A 82 -11.03 -16.79 -21.44
CA ALA A 82 -9.84 -16.83 -20.60
C ALA A 82 -9.85 -18.01 -19.61
N GLN A 83 -11.01 -18.30 -19.01
CA GLN A 83 -11.19 -19.47 -18.15
C GLN A 83 -10.95 -20.78 -18.90
N LEU A 84 -11.51 -20.92 -20.11
CA LEU A 84 -11.29 -22.12 -20.96
C LEU A 84 -9.82 -22.29 -21.32
N ASN A 85 -9.13 -21.21 -21.70
CA ASN A 85 -7.70 -21.24 -22.02
C ASN A 85 -6.86 -21.65 -20.81
N TYR A 86 -7.19 -21.12 -19.62
CA TYR A 86 -6.52 -21.49 -18.38
C TYR A 86 -6.73 -22.98 -18.02
N LYS A 87 -7.96 -23.52 -18.20
CA LYS A 87 -8.23 -24.95 -18.01
C LYS A 87 -7.37 -25.82 -18.93
N LYS A 88 -7.32 -25.50 -20.23
CA LYS A 88 -6.48 -26.19 -21.21
C LYS A 88 -4.99 -26.12 -20.87
N PHE A 89 -4.51 -24.94 -20.44
CA PHE A 89 -3.13 -24.76 -19.99
C PHE A 89 -2.81 -25.67 -18.80
N LYS A 90 -3.70 -25.72 -17.79
CA LYS A 90 -3.54 -26.57 -16.61
C LYS A 90 -3.56 -28.06 -16.97
N GLU A 91 -4.41 -28.47 -17.90
CA GLU A 91 -4.49 -29.85 -18.41
C GLU A 91 -3.23 -30.25 -19.19
N THR A 92 -2.66 -29.33 -19.97
CA THR A 92 -1.48 -29.59 -20.82
C THR A 92 -0.16 -29.56 -20.03
N ASN A 93 -0.08 -28.75 -18.96
CA ASN A 93 1.14 -28.57 -18.15
C ASN A 93 1.08 -29.22 -16.76
N GLY A 94 -0.02 -29.91 -16.41
CA GLY A 94 -0.28 -30.44 -15.07
C GLY A 94 0.35 -31.80 -14.72
N PHE A 95 1.08 -32.47 -15.63
CA PHE A 95 1.63 -33.82 -15.39
C PHE A 95 3.01 -34.06 -16.03
N LYS A 96 3.98 -33.14 -15.89
CA LYS A 96 5.39 -33.39 -16.30
C LYS A 96 6.42 -33.31 -15.17
N ASN A 97 6.00 -33.52 -13.92
CA ASN A 97 6.95 -33.71 -12.81
C ASN A 97 6.41 -34.81 -11.90
N ASN A 98 6.74 -36.08 -12.18
CA ASN A 98 6.77 -37.16 -11.17
C ASN A 98 7.41 -38.50 -11.62
N ASP A 99 8.21 -38.55 -12.69
CA ASP A 99 8.97 -39.78 -13.03
C ASP A 99 10.40 -39.45 -13.44
N ALA A 100 11.32 -39.30 -12.49
CA ALA A 100 12.77 -39.50 -12.70
C ALA A 100 13.59 -39.27 -11.41
N ARG A 101 13.25 -39.94 -10.29
CA ARG A 101 14.21 -40.23 -9.21
C ARG A 101 13.85 -41.56 -8.56
N LYS A 102 14.18 -42.65 -9.25
CA LYS A 102 14.50 -43.93 -8.63
C LYS A 102 16.01 -44.07 -8.64
#